data_AF-W4RNE0-F1
#
_entry.id   AF-W4RNE0-F1
#
_cell.length_a   1.000
_cell.length_b   1.000
_cell.length_c   1.000
_cell.angle_alpha   90.00
_cell.angle_beta   90.00
_cell.angle_gamma   90.00
#
_symmetry.space_group_name_H-M   'P 1'
#
loop_
_entity.id
_entity.type
_entity.pdbx_description
1 polymer ?
#
loop_
_entity_poly.entity_id
_entity_poly.type
_entity_poly.pdbx_seq_one_letter_code
_entity_poly.pdbx_strand_id
1 'polypeptide(L)'
;MAGIVGIIVQPWSLFGIIIPALLVIGGILSAIVGILFTDYYILRKRRVNVQELYEEHGQFRYLNGFNMAGMIAWILGGAAAYMMPSYSFIVGFAVGAIAYYVLAKYWWFEKYKQAEIEDPSDEKYLGITVGRDWSIEEGVETVVVPEATNPINT
;
A
#
# COMPACT_ATOMS: atom_id res chain seq x y z
N MET A 1 12.97 18.51 -7.69
CA MET A 1 11.63 18.53 -8.32
C MET A 1 10.52 18.85 -7.32
N ALA A 2 10.30 18.04 -6.28
CA ALA A 2 9.22 18.28 -5.30
C ALA A 2 9.22 19.69 -4.67
N GLY A 3 10.39 20.21 -4.27
CA GLY A 3 10.50 21.57 -3.71
C GLY A 3 10.10 22.69 -4.68
N ILE A 4 10.38 22.53 -5.98
CA ILE A 4 10.00 23.50 -7.01
C ILE A 4 8.47 23.51 -7.16
N VAL A 5 7.86 22.33 -7.25
CA VAL A 5 6.40 22.18 -7.33
C VAL A 5 5.73 22.79 -6.09
N GLY A 6 6.28 22.54 -4.90
CA GLY A 6 5.75 23.09 -3.64
C GLY A 6 5.75 24.62 -3.59
N ILE A 7 6.80 25.28 -4.10
CA ILE A 7 6.87 26.75 -4.15
C ILE A 7 5.85 27.31 -5.16
N ILE A 8 5.69 26.69 -6.34
CA ILE A 8 4.75 27.12 -7.38
C ILE A 8 3.30 27.10 -6.87
N VAL A 9 2.94 26.12 -6.03
CA VAL A 9 1.61 25.99 -5.44
C VAL A 9 1.26 27.16 -4.50
N GLN A 10 2.27 27.85 -3.94
CA GLN A 10 2.09 29.02 -3.05
C GLN A 10 1.03 28.81 -1.95
N PRO A 11 1.18 27.81 -1.07
CA PRO A 11 0.15 27.44 -0.10
C PRO A 11 -0.24 28.60 0.83
N TRP A 12 0.68 29.55 1.09
CA TRP A 12 0.41 30.73 1.91
C TRP A 12 -0.68 31.66 1.36
N SER A 13 -0.90 31.66 0.05
CA SER A 13 -1.98 32.43 -0.58
C SER A 13 -3.35 31.76 -0.42
N LEU A 14 -3.38 30.46 -0.06
CA LEU A 14 -4.56 29.61 -0.07
C LEU A 14 -5.04 29.22 1.34
N PHE A 15 -4.53 29.82 2.41
CA PHE A 15 -4.85 29.39 3.78
C PHE A 15 -6.34 29.35 4.11
N GLY A 16 -7.15 30.27 3.55
CA GLY A 16 -8.60 30.27 3.73
C GLY A 16 -9.33 29.04 3.14
N ILE A 17 -8.69 28.32 2.21
CA ILE A 17 -9.24 27.15 1.51
C ILE A 17 -8.53 25.87 1.94
N ILE A 18 -7.23 25.94 2.24
CA ILE A 18 -6.43 24.77 2.63
C ILE A 18 -6.97 24.13 3.90
N ILE A 19 -7.36 24.90 4.91
CA ILE A 19 -7.84 24.33 6.17
C ILE A 19 -9.09 23.45 5.98
N PRO A 20 -10.19 23.92 5.35
CA PRO A 20 -11.33 23.04 5.09
C PRO A 20 -10.99 21.91 4.10
N ALA A 21 -10.13 22.15 3.11
CA ALA A 21 -9.69 21.10 2.19
C ALA A 21 -8.94 19.96 2.91
N LEU A 22 -8.06 20.28 3.87
CA LEU A 22 -7.34 19.30 4.67
C LEU A 22 -8.28 18.43 5.51
N LEU A 23 -9.38 18.98 6.01
CA LEU A 23 -10.40 18.21 6.73
C LEU A 23 -11.11 17.21 5.82
N VAL A 24 -11.45 17.61 4.59
CA VAL A 24 -12.07 16.72 3.59
C VAL A 24 -11.08 15.63 3.18
N ILE A 25 -9.84 16.01 2.86
CA ILE A 25 -8.78 15.07 2.46
C ILE A 25 -8.50 14.08 3.59
N GLY A 26 -8.34 14.57 4.83
CA GLY A 26 -8.12 13.71 6.00
C GLY A 26 -9.27 12.73 6.24
N GLY A 27 -10.52 13.18 6.04
CA GLY A 27 -11.70 12.33 6.07
C GLY A 27 -11.65 11.21 5.03
N ILE A 28 -11.34 11.52 3.77
CA ILE A 28 -11.25 10.52 2.69
C ILE A 28 -10.07 9.56 2.92
N LEU A 29 -8.92 10.07 3.38
CA LEU A 29 -7.74 9.25 3.68
C LEU A 29 -7.98 8.26 4.82
N SER A 30 -8.90 8.55 5.74
CA SER A 30 -9.27 7.60 6.81
C SER A 30 -9.80 6.26 6.26
N ALA A 31 -10.43 6.25 5.08
CA ALA A 31 -10.88 5.03 4.43
C ALA A 31 -9.71 4.14 4.01
N ILE A 32 -8.61 4.72 3.53
CA ILE A 32 -7.36 3.99 3.22
C ILE A 32 -6.81 3.35 4.49
N VAL A 33 -6.80 4.09 5.61
CA VAL A 33 -6.36 3.57 6.91
C VAL A 33 -7.22 2.37 7.34
N GLY A 34 -8.54 2.45 7.20
CA GLY A 34 -9.46 1.34 7.49
C GLY A 34 -9.21 0.10 6.62
N ILE A 35 -8.97 0.32 5.33
CA ILE A 35 -8.61 -0.73 4.37
C ILE A 35 -7.30 -1.42 4.80
N LEU A 36 -6.24 -0.65 5.03
CA LEU A 36 -4.93 -1.19 5.42
C LEU A 36 -4.98 -1.91 6.77
N PHE A 37 -5.70 -1.36 7.74
CA PHE A 37 -5.92 -1.99 9.04
C PHE A 37 -6.58 -3.35 8.87
N THR A 38 -7.64 -3.41 8.06
CA THR A 38 -8.40 -4.64 7.80
C THR A 38 -7.57 -5.66 7.03
N ASP A 39 -6.87 -5.23 5.99
CA ASP A 39 -6.01 -6.10 5.17
C ASP A 39 -4.92 -6.73 6.05
N TYR A 40 -4.14 -5.91 6.74
CA TYR A 40 -2.96 -6.38 7.46
C TYR A 40 -3.30 -7.07 8.78
N TYR A 41 -4.10 -6.45 9.65
CA TYR A 41 -4.34 -6.98 11.01
C TYR A 41 -5.51 -7.98 11.06
N ILE A 42 -6.58 -7.76 10.29
CA ILE A 42 -7.78 -8.59 10.38
C ILE A 42 -7.68 -9.80 9.45
N LEU A 43 -7.42 -9.57 8.16
CA LEU A 43 -7.43 -10.61 7.13
C LEU A 43 -6.13 -11.40 7.13
N ARG A 44 -4.98 -10.71 7.03
CA ARG A 44 -3.67 -11.35 6.92
C ARG A 44 -2.97 -11.63 8.24
N LYS A 45 -3.53 -11.18 9.37
CA LYS A 45 -2.98 -11.44 10.73
C LYS A 45 -1.48 -11.10 10.87
N ARG A 46 -1.06 -9.97 10.30
CA ARG A 46 0.34 -9.48 10.27
C ARG A 46 1.31 -10.31 9.42
N ARG A 47 0.79 -11.24 8.61
CA ARG A 47 1.58 -12.05 7.68
C ARG A 47 1.53 -11.43 6.29
N VAL A 48 2.68 -11.20 5.66
CA VAL A 48 2.76 -10.69 4.30
C VAL A 48 3.93 -11.39 3.61
N ASN A 49 3.71 -11.87 2.39
CA ASN A 49 4.78 -12.40 1.56
C ASN A 49 5.58 -11.23 0.96
N VAL A 50 6.72 -10.90 1.56
CA VAL A 50 7.50 -9.73 1.16
C VAL A 50 8.19 -9.95 -0.18
N GLN A 51 8.66 -11.17 -0.45
CA GLN A 51 9.35 -11.50 -1.69
C GLN A 51 8.45 -11.21 -2.91
N GLU A 52 7.22 -11.71 -2.89
CA GLU A 52 6.25 -11.50 -3.97
C GLU A 52 5.81 -10.02 -4.13
N LEU A 53 6.04 -9.14 -3.15
CA LEU A 53 5.78 -7.69 -3.31
C LEU A 53 6.75 -7.04 -4.30
N TYR A 54 7.96 -7.59 -4.46
CA TYR A 54 8.98 -7.08 -5.37
C TYR A 54 8.94 -7.75 -6.75
N GLU A 55 8.09 -8.76 -6.92
CA GLU A 55 7.95 -9.49 -8.19
C GLU A 55 6.91 -8.84 -9.11
N GLU A 56 7.30 -8.54 -10.36
CA GLU A 56 6.41 -7.92 -11.36
C GLU A 56 5.20 -8.81 -11.69
N HIS A 57 5.38 -10.13 -11.61
CA HIS A 57 4.35 -11.14 -11.88
C HIS A 57 3.92 -11.89 -10.62
N GLY A 58 4.18 -11.31 -9.45
CA GLY A 58 3.82 -11.90 -8.16
C GLY A 58 2.33 -11.78 -7.81
N GLN A 59 1.96 -12.35 -6.67
CA GLN A 59 0.57 -12.46 -6.21
C GLN A 59 -0.13 -11.10 -5.97
N PHE A 60 0.62 -10.01 -5.82
CA PHE A 60 0.09 -8.66 -5.63
C PHE A 60 -0.18 -7.91 -6.95
N ARG A 61 0.09 -8.53 -8.11
CA ARG A 61 -0.27 -7.97 -9.42
C ARG A 61 -1.78 -7.90 -9.62
N TYR A 62 -2.58 -8.74 -8.96
CA TYR A 62 -4.04 -8.72 -9.04
C TYR A 62 -4.59 -8.54 -10.47
N LEU A 63 -5.46 -7.55 -10.70
CA LEU A 63 -5.99 -7.18 -12.01
C LEU A 63 -5.08 -6.12 -12.65
N ASN A 64 -3.99 -6.56 -13.29
CA ASN A 64 -3.05 -5.69 -14.01
C ASN A 64 -2.47 -4.54 -13.15
N GLY A 65 -2.11 -4.85 -11.91
CA GLY A 65 -1.58 -3.92 -10.91
C GLY A 65 -2.64 -3.37 -9.95
N PHE A 66 -3.93 -3.67 -10.14
CA PHE A 66 -5.01 -3.05 -9.37
C PHE A 66 -5.77 -4.03 -8.47
N ASN A 67 -5.96 -3.62 -7.22
CA ASN A 67 -6.88 -4.25 -6.26
C ASN A 67 -8.27 -3.58 -6.34
N MET A 68 -9.21 -4.15 -7.08
CA MET A 68 -10.53 -3.55 -7.25
C MET A 68 -11.37 -3.58 -5.97
N ALA A 69 -11.19 -4.57 -5.10
CA ALA A 69 -11.86 -4.56 -3.79
C ALA A 69 -11.42 -3.38 -2.93
N GLY A 70 -10.12 -3.06 -2.95
CA GLY A 70 -9.56 -1.86 -2.32
C GLY A 70 -10.11 -0.57 -2.92
N MET A 71 -10.15 -0.47 -4.25
CA MET A 71 -10.66 0.71 -4.94
C MET A 71 -12.14 0.98 -4.62
N ILE A 72 -12.99 -0.06 -4.66
CA ILE A 72 -14.42 0.07 -4.34
C ILE A 72 -14.61 0.43 -2.87
N ALA A 73 -13.89 -0.22 -1.95
CA ALA A 73 -13.95 0.10 -0.52
C ALA A 73 -13.52 1.56 -0.23
N TRP A 74 -12.49 2.05 -0.94
CA TRP A 74 -12.03 3.43 -0.80
C TRP A 74 -13.07 4.43 -1.30
N ILE A 75 -13.71 4.18 -2.44
CA ILE A 75 -14.80 5.02 -2.95
C ILE A 75 -15.97 5.06 -1.96
N LEU A 76 -16.39 3.91 -1.43
CA LEU A 76 -17.49 3.82 -0.47
C LEU A 76 -17.16 4.56 0.84
N GLY A 77 -15.97 4.31 1.39
CA GLY A 77 -15.52 4.97 2.63
C GLY A 77 -15.32 6.48 2.45
N GLY A 78 -14.70 6.90 1.34
CA GLY A 78 -14.50 8.30 1.00
C GLY A 78 -15.82 9.05 0.78
N ALA A 79 -16.78 8.43 0.07
CA ALA A 79 -18.11 9.01 -0.11
C ALA A 79 -18.85 9.15 1.22
N ALA A 80 -18.81 8.13 2.08
CA ALA A 80 -19.43 8.19 3.41
C ALA A 80 -18.78 9.27 4.30
N ALA A 81 -17.45 9.38 4.28
CA ALA A 81 -16.72 10.43 4.99
C ALA A 81 -17.10 11.84 4.50
N TYR A 82 -17.26 12.01 3.19
CA TYR A 82 -17.68 13.28 2.58
C TYR A 82 -19.12 13.66 2.96
N MET A 83 -20.03 12.68 3.03
CA MET A 83 -21.43 12.91 3.40
C MET A 83 -21.61 13.26 4.89
N MET A 84 -20.66 12.89 5.75
CA MET A 84 -20.69 13.18 7.20
C MET A 84 -19.43 13.92 7.65
N PRO A 85 -19.23 15.21 7.29
CA PRO A 85 -18.01 15.96 7.60
C PRO A 85 -17.64 16.00 9.08
N SER A 86 -18.63 16.10 9.97
CA SER A 86 -18.42 16.15 11.43
C SER A 86 -17.81 14.87 12.02
N TYR A 87 -17.95 13.74 11.33
CA TYR A 87 -17.45 12.42 11.76
C TYR A 87 -16.61 11.74 10.67
N SER A 88 -16.12 12.52 9.71
CA SER A 88 -15.58 12.02 8.43
C SER A 88 -14.50 10.97 8.63
N PHE A 89 -13.61 11.16 9.61
CA PHE A 89 -12.55 10.22 9.93
C PHE A 89 -13.08 8.86 10.41
N ILE A 90 -13.97 8.86 11.41
CA ILE A 90 -14.48 7.60 12.00
C ILE A 90 -15.35 6.86 10.99
N VAL A 91 -16.20 7.59 10.26
CA VAL A 91 -17.09 7.03 9.24
C VAL A 91 -16.28 6.47 8.07
N GLY A 92 -15.32 7.23 7.54
CA GLY A 92 -14.48 6.78 6.42
C GLY A 92 -13.67 5.54 6.79
N PHE A 93 -13.03 5.55 7.98
CA PHE A 93 -12.33 4.39 8.52
C PHE A 93 -13.25 3.17 8.64
N ALA A 94 -14.40 3.30 9.31
CA ALA A 94 -15.29 2.18 9.57
C ALA A 94 -15.90 1.61 8.28
N VAL A 95 -16.39 2.47 7.39
CA VAL A 95 -16.98 2.04 6.11
C VAL A 95 -15.91 1.43 5.21
N GLY A 96 -14.72 2.05 5.10
CA GLY A 96 -13.60 1.50 4.33
C GLY A 96 -13.16 0.13 4.85
N ALA A 97 -13.02 -0.02 6.18
CA ALA A 97 -12.67 -1.27 6.82
C ALA A 97 -13.72 -2.37 6.58
N ILE A 98 -14.99 -2.09 6.84
CA ILE A 98 -16.08 -3.07 6.69
C ILE A 98 -16.27 -3.46 5.22
N ALA A 99 -16.32 -2.48 4.32
CA ALA A 99 -16.47 -2.73 2.89
C ALA A 99 -15.31 -3.58 2.36
N TYR A 100 -14.07 -3.23 2.72
CA TYR A 100 -12.91 -4.00 2.32
C TYR A 100 -12.92 -5.41 2.91
N TYR A 101 -13.28 -5.57 4.19
CA TYR A 101 -13.38 -6.89 4.81
C TYR A 101 -14.31 -7.80 3.99
N VAL A 102 -15.50 -7.32 3.66
CA VAL A 102 -16.49 -8.10 2.91
C VAL A 102 -16.00 -8.38 1.50
N LEU A 103 -15.57 -7.35 0.76
CA LEU A 103 -15.12 -7.48 -0.63
C LEU A 103 -13.88 -8.36 -0.75
N ALA A 104 -12.90 -8.17 0.14
CA ALA A 104 -11.67 -8.94 0.12
C ALA A 104 -11.91 -10.41 0.49
N LYS A 105 -12.65 -10.66 1.58
CA LYS A 105 -12.88 -12.01 2.10
C LYS A 105 -13.75 -12.86 1.20
N TYR A 106 -14.84 -12.32 0.66
CA TYR A 106 -15.85 -13.11 -0.05
C TYR A 106 -15.74 -13.04 -1.57
N TRP A 107 -14.92 -12.14 -2.11
CA TRP A 107 -14.79 -11.98 -3.56
C TRP A 107 -13.33 -11.91 -4.01
N TRP A 108 -12.53 -11.00 -3.46
CA TRP A 108 -11.21 -10.70 -4.01
C TRP A 108 -10.21 -11.84 -3.80
N PHE A 109 -10.09 -12.35 -2.57
CA PHE A 109 -9.14 -13.42 -2.25
C PHE A 109 -9.59 -14.79 -2.72
N GLU A 110 -10.88 -14.99 -2.99
CA GLU A 110 -11.39 -16.17 -3.70
C GLU A 110 -10.89 -16.19 -5.15
N LYS A 111 -10.81 -15.01 -5.80
CA LYS A 111 -10.31 -14.87 -7.17
C LYS A 111 -8.78 -14.82 -7.25
N TYR A 112 -8.15 -14.08 -6.34
CA TYR A 112 -6.71 -13.87 -6.26
C TYR A 112 -6.20 -14.47 -4.96
N LYS A 113 -5.98 -15.79 -4.99
CA LYS A 113 -5.46 -16.55 -3.85
C LYS A 113 -4.16 -15.95 -3.35
N GLN A 114 -3.99 -15.91 -2.04
CA GLN A 114 -2.82 -15.33 -1.39
C GLN A 114 -2.14 -16.41 -0.55
N ALA A 115 -0.84 -16.60 -0.74
CA ALA A 115 -0.09 -17.70 -0.12
C ALA A 115 -0.13 -17.63 1.42
N GLU A 116 -0.02 -16.44 2.00
CA GLU A 116 -0.06 -16.24 3.46
C GLU A 116 -1.44 -16.45 4.10
N ILE A 117 -2.51 -16.46 3.29
CA ILE A 117 -3.87 -16.73 3.74
C ILE A 117 -4.16 -18.25 3.65
N GLU A 118 -3.65 -18.92 2.61
CA GLU A 118 -3.83 -20.37 2.42
C GLU A 118 -2.90 -21.21 3.32
N ASP A 119 -1.64 -20.80 3.46
CA ASP A 119 -0.62 -21.43 4.33
C ASP A 119 -0.12 -20.41 5.37
N PRO A 120 -0.82 -20.23 6.51
CA PRO A 120 -0.45 -19.23 7.51
C PRO A 120 0.80 -19.65 8.31
N SER A 121 1.97 -19.49 7.71
CA SER A 121 3.26 -19.76 8.35
C SER A 121 3.91 -18.49 8.90
N ASP A 122 4.16 -18.47 10.21
CA ASP A 122 4.91 -17.39 10.84
C ASP A 122 6.35 -17.35 10.33
N GLU A 123 6.96 -18.51 10.07
CA GLU A 123 8.32 -18.66 9.51
C GLU A 123 8.48 -18.05 8.12
N LYS A 124 7.43 -18.08 7.30
CA LYS A 124 7.47 -17.57 5.93
C LYS A 124 7.01 -16.13 5.79
N TYR A 125 6.08 -15.66 6.61
CA TYR A 125 5.33 -14.43 6.31
C TYR A 125 5.29 -13.39 7.44
N LEU A 126 5.73 -13.72 8.66
CA LEU A 126 5.72 -12.77 9.77
C LEU A 126 6.92 -11.80 9.71
N GLY A 127 6.65 -10.49 9.78
CA GLY A 127 7.68 -9.46 9.59
C GLY A 127 8.53 -9.10 10.82
N ILE A 128 9.32 -8.02 10.69
CA ILE A 128 10.33 -7.52 11.66
C ILE A 128 9.87 -7.39 13.11
N THR A 129 8.56 -7.32 13.36
CA THR A 129 7.97 -7.28 14.71
C THR A 129 8.34 -8.48 15.60
N VAL A 130 8.87 -9.56 15.02
CA VAL A 130 9.41 -10.72 15.77
C VAL A 130 10.94 -10.88 15.64
N GLY A 131 11.65 -9.83 15.22
CA GLY A 131 13.10 -9.85 15.08
C GLY A 131 13.62 -10.60 13.85
N ARG A 132 12.79 -10.74 12.80
CA ARG A 132 13.20 -11.33 11.52
C ARG A 132 13.63 -10.24 10.54
N ASP A 133 14.80 -10.42 9.94
CA ASP A 133 15.24 -9.69 8.75
C ASP A 133 14.97 -10.52 7.49
N TRP A 134 14.40 -9.89 6.47
CA TRP A 134 14.13 -10.54 5.19
C TRP A 134 15.37 -10.44 4.30
N SER A 135 15.90 -11.58 3.86
CA SER A 135 16.92 -11.62 2.80
C SER A 135 16.22 -11.62 1.45
N ILE A 136 16.18 -10.47 0.78
CA ILE A 136 15.80 -10.38 -0.62
C ILE A 136 17.06 -10.66 -1.42
N GLU A 137 17.10 -11.78 -2.14
CA GLU A 137 18.14 -12.01 -3.15
C GLU A 137 17.86 -11.06 -4.31
N GLU A 138 18.38 -9.83 -4.24
CA GLU A 138 18.43 -8.95 -5.41
C GLU A 138 19.22 -9.70 -6.48
N GLY A 139 18.55 -10.05 -7.58
CA GLY A 139 19.18 -10.73 -8.72
C GLY A 139 20.49 -10.01 -9.05
N VAL A 140 21.59 -10.77 -9.04
CA VAL A 140 22.96 -10.26 -9.24
C VAL A 140 23.00 -9.36 -10.46
N GLU A 141 23.02 -8.03 -10.28
CA GLU A 141 23.51 -7.13 -11.31
C GLU A 141 24.99 -7.49 -11.49
N THR A 142 25.29 -8.27 -12.52
CA THR A 142 26.66 -8.51 -12.96
C THR A 142 27.22 -7.18 -13.44
N VAL A 143 27.79 -6.40 -12.52
CA VAL A 143 28.63 -5.26 -12.87
C VAL A 143 29.80 -5.83 -13.67
N VAL A 144 29.70 -5.79 -14.99
CA VAL A 144 30.79 -6.13 -15.90
C VAL A 144 31.84 -5.04 -15.69
N VAL A 145 32.77 -5.28 -14.76
CA VAL A 145 33.95 -4.44 -14.58
C VAL A 145 34.77 -4.54 -15.86
N PRO A 146 34.97 -3.45 -16.63
CA PRO A 146 35.83 -3.50 -17.80
C PRO A 146 37.23 -3.88 -17.35
N GLU A 147 37.80 -4.92 -17.96
CA GLU A 147 39.16 -5.36 -17.72
C GLU A 147 40.11 -4.18 -17.97
N ALA A 148 40.86 -3.77 -16.95
CA ALA A 148 41.82 -2.69 -17.07
C ALA A 148 42.87 -3.09 -18.12
N THR A 149 42.92 -2.34 -19.23
CA THR A 149 43.97 -2.49 -20.24
C THR A 149 45.32 -2.19 -19.59
N ASN A 150 46.08 -3.23 -19.26
CA ASN A 150 47.46 -3.11 -18.84
C ASN A 150 48.26 -2.44 -19.97
N PRO A 151 48.90 -1.27 -19.76
CA PRO A 151 49.84 -0.75 -20.74
C PRO A 151 51.01 -1.74 -20.82
N ILE A 152 51.10 -2.39 -21.98
CA ILE A 152 52.17 -3.31 -22.36
C ILE A 152 53.52 -2.62 -22.21
N ASN A 153 54.45 -3.30 -21.51
CA ASN A 153 55.88 -2.99 -21.49
C ASN A 153 56.42 -2.84 -22.93
N THR A 154 56.90 -1.65 -23.26
CA THR A 154 57.97 -1.42 -24.24
C THR A 154 58.99 -0.48 -23.65
#